data_AF-A0AAV0E387-F1
#
_entry.id   AF-A0AAV0E387-F1
#
_cell.length_a   1.000
_cell.length_b   1.000
_cell.length_c   1.000
_cell.angle_alpha   90.00
_cell.angle_beta   90.00
_cell.angle_gamma   90.00
#
_symmetry.space_group_name_H-M   'P 1'
#
loop_
_entity.id
_entity.type
_entity.pdbx_description
1 polymer ?
#
loop_
_entity_poly.entity_id
_entity_poly.type
_entity_poly.pdbx_seq_one_letter_code
_entity_poly.pdbx_strand_id
1 'polypeptide(L)'
;MGLRYCFFLLLFFFLLGFATPSYIKYEVLENAGRTAGRSLLQEKQDCPIDMENQNYTIVTSQCKGPKYDGKVCCGAFKELACKNRDALNAENNNCATVMFNYLHLYGKYPPGLFGNLCKEDKNGLDCKQVDEKQAAAAAAAAKSGAGRGFQSSAVLLAAAAALMALF
;
A
#
# COMPACT_ATOMS: atom_id res chain seq x y z
N MET A 1 -60.86 -51.71 20.50
CA MET A 1 -60.94 -50.92 19.24
C MET A 1 -60.28 -49.54 19.32
N GLY A 2 -60.14 -48.91 20.49
CA GLY A 2 -59.53 -47.56 20.60
C GLY A 2 -58.01 -47.49 20.40
N LEU A 3 -57.25 -48.54 20.77
CA LEU A 3 -55.78 -48.47 20.73
C LEU A 3 -55.20 -48.44 19.30
N ARG A 4 -55.84 -49.14 18.34
CA ARG A 4 -55.47 -49.06 16.92
C ARG A 4 -55.80 -47.70 16.32
N TYR A 5 -56.90 -47.08 16.72
CA TYR A 5 -57.29 -45.74 16.27
C TYR A 5 -56.34 -44.66 16.80
N CYS A 6 -55.93 -44.76 18.06
CA CYS A 6 -54.89 -43.89 18.62
C CYS A 6 -53.56 -44.03 17.89
N PHE A 7 -53.16 -45.25 17.54
CA PHE A 7 -51.93 -45.48 16.78
C PHE A 7 -51.98 -44.83 15.38
N PHE A 8 -53.11 -44.96 14.67
CA PHE A 8 -53.28 -44.30 13.36
C PHE A 8 -53.31 -42.77 13.46
N LEU A 9 -53.92 -42.19 14.50
CA LEU A 9 -53.92 -40.73 14.71
C LEU A 9 -52.53 -40.20 15.07
N LEU A 10 -51.74 -40.95 15.84
CA LEU A 10 -50.35 -40.61 16.16
C LEU A 10 -49.48 -40.63 14.90
N LEU A 11 -49.67 -41.62 14.02
CA LEU A 11 -48.91 -41.77 12.78
C LEU A 11 -49.26 -40.66 11.77
N PHE A 12 -50.52 -40.22 11.72
CA PHE A 12 -50.96 -39.09 10.89
C PHE A 12 -50.33 -37.75 11.33
N PHE A 13 -50.29 -37.48 12.65
CA PHE A 13 -49.61 -36.29 13.18
C PHE A 13 -48.09 -36.32 12.93
N PHE A 14 -47.48 -37.50 12.94
CA PHE A 14 -46.06 -37.66 12.64
C PHE A 14 -45.75 -37.41 11.16
N LEU A 15 -46.64 -37.80 10.24
CA LEU A 15 -46.49 -37.57 8.80
C LEU A 15 -46.73 -36.10 8.38
N LEU A 16 -47.57 -35.36 9.12
CA LEU A 16 -47.81 -33.92 8.89
C LEU A 16 -46.80 -32.99 9.60
N GLY A 17 -45.98 -33.53 10.51
CA GLY A 17 -45.04 -32.78 11.34
C GLY A 17 -43.66 -32.52 10.71
N PHE A 18 -43.34 -33.12 9.56
CA PHE A 18 -42.09 -32.84 8.82
C PHE A 18 -42.26 -31.67 7.84
N ALA A 19 -42.72 -30.54 8.33
CA ALA A 19 -42.52 -29.24 7.69
C ALA A 19 -41.97 -28.27 8.73
N THR A 20 -40.86 -28.64 9.37
CA THR A 20 -40.04 -27.67 10.09
C THR A 20 -39.45 -26.73 9.05
N PRO A 21 -39.72 -25.40 9.08
CA PRO A 21 -38.83 -24.49 8.40
C PRO A 21 -37.46 -24.73 9.04
N SER A 22 -36.49 -25.11 8.22
CA SER A 22 -35.10 -24.95 8.62
C SER A 22 -34.94 -23.46 8.87
N TYR A 23 -35.00 -23.02 10.13
CA TYR A 23 -34.44 -21.74 10.51
C TYR A 23 -32.96 -21.85 10.18
N ILE A 24 -32.61 -21.49 8.94
CA ILE A 24 -31.24 -21.22 8.54
C ILE A 24 -30.80 -20.13 9.49
N LYS A 25 -29.96 -20.50 10.46
CA LYS A 25 -29.25 -19.54 11.29
C LYS A 25 -28.50 -18.64 10.30
N TYR A 26 -28.93 -17.40 10.14
CA TYR A 26 -28.33 -16.42 9.23
C TYR A 26 -26.89 -16.01 9.63
N GLU A 27 -26.25 -16.73 10.55
CA GLU A 27 -24.82 -16.60 10.86
C GLU A 27 -23.93 -17.11 9.71
N VAL A 28 -24.51 -17.79 8.71
CA VAL A 28 -23.80 -18.16 7.46
C VAL A 28 -24.07 -17.16 6.34
N LEU A 29 -25.02 -16.22 6.48
CA LEU A 29 -25.18 -15.11 5.54
C LEU A 29 -24.34 -13.86 5.92
N GLU A 30 -23.68 -13.87 7.07
CA GLU A 30 -22.57 -12.93 7.33
C GLU A 30 -21.28 -13.39 6.62
N ASN A 31 -21.17 -14.69 6.29
CA ASN A 31 -20.03 -15.26 5.55
C ASN A 31 -20.34 -15.71 4.11
N ALA A 32 -21.60 -15.68 3.67
CA ALA A 32 -22.00 -15.90 2.27
C ALA A 32 -21.69 -14.69 1.35
N GLY A 33 -20.93 -13.70 1.84
CA GLY A 33 -20.13 -12.82 1.01
C GLY A 33 -18.95 -13.53 0.32
N ARG A 34 -18.66 -14.80 0.68
CA ARG A 34 -17.77 -15.68 -0.08
C ARG A 34 -18.51 -16.28 -1.28
N THR A 35 -18.85 -15.43 -2.23
CA THR A 35 -19.04 -15.88 -3.61
C THR A 35 -17.80 -16.64 -4.05
N ALA A 36 -17.91 -17.97 -4.13
CA ALA A 36 -17.00 -18.84 -4.85
C ALA A 36 -17.08 -18.52 -6.36
N GLY A 37 -16.48 -17.41 -6.75
CA GLY A 37 -16.48 -16.88 -8.12
C GLY A 37 -15.51 -15.73 -8.37
N ARG A 38 -14.77 -15.28 -7.35
CA ARG A 38 -13.60 -14.42 -7.50
C ARG A 38 -12.49 -15.04 -6.65
N SER A 39 -11.43 -15.52 -7.29
CA SER A 39 -10.19 -15.84 -6.57
C SER A 39 -9.89 -14.68 -5.64
N LEU A 40 -9.74 -14.95 -4.35
CA LEU A 40 -9.19 -13.97 -3.43
C LEU A 40 -7.91 -13.44 -4.09
N LEU A 41 -7.75 -12.11 -4.16
CA LEU A 41 -6.41 -11.53 -4.25
C LEU A 41 -5.58 -12.35 -3.27
N GLN A 42 -4.57 -13.09 -3.75
CA GLN A 42 -3.66 -13.78 -2.85
C GLN A 42 -3.33 -12.79 -1.73
N GLU A 43 -3.65 -13.18 -0.50
CA GLU A 43 -3.53 -12.30 0.66
C GLU A 43 -2.03 -12.06 0.86
N LYS A 44 -1.53 -11.03 0.18
CA LYS A 44 -0.14 -10.61 0.27
C LYS A 44 0.01 -9.88 1.59
N GLN A 45 1.19 -10.01 2.18
CA GLN A 45 1.52 -9.32 3.42
C GLN A 45 1.41 -7.81 3.22
N ASP A 46 1.17 -7.09 4.30
CA ASP A 46 1.18 -5.63 4.25
C ASP A 46 2.54 -5.09 3.84
N CYS A 47 2.51 -3.96 3.15
CA CYS A 47 3.71 -3.29 2.68
C CYS A 47 4.56 -2.86 3.89
N PRO A 48 5.84 -3.29 3.99
CA PRO A 48 6.71 -2.91 5.11
C PRO A 48 7.15 -1.44 5.08
N ILE A 49 6.83 -0.72 3.99
CA ILE A 49 7.16 0.70 3.80
C ILE A 49 5.85 1.49 3.83
N ASP A 50 5.89 2.65 4.50
CA ASP A 50 4.80 3.61 4.45
C ASP A 50 4.69 4.23 3.04
N MET A 51 3.86 3.61 2.21
CA MET A 51 3.53 4.07 0.88
C MET A 51 2.54 5.23 0.90
N GLU A 52 1.81 5.46 1.98
CA GLU A 52 0.83 6.55 2.10
C GLU A 52 1.53 7.91 2.11
N ASN A 53 2.58 8.03 2.92
CA ASN A 53 3.32 9.28 3.12
C ASN A 53 4.44 9.52 2.09
N GLN A 54 4.44 8.79 0.97
CA GLN A 54 5.39 9.01 -0.11
C GLN A 54 5.10 10.32 -0.87
N ASN A 55 6.14 10.88 -1.49
CA ASN A 55 5.99 12.10 -2.29
C ASN A 55 5.43 11.80 -3.68
N TYR A 56 4.09 11.68 -3.78
CA TYR A 56 3.37 11.50 -5.04
C TYR A 56 3.37 12.74 -5.94
N THR A 57 3.77 13.91 -5.41
CA THR A 57 3.79 15.16 -6.19
C THR A 57 4.79 15.10 -7.34
N ILE A 58 5.84 14.29 -7.22
CA ILE A 58 6.81 14.02 -8.29
C ILE A 58 6.08 13.56 -9.57
N VAL A 59 5.06 12.71 -9.43
CA VAL A 59 4.26 12.21 -10.55
C VAL A 59 3.14 13.18 -10.89
N THR A 60 2.35 13.62 -9.91
CA THR A 60 1.11 14.38 -10.14
C THR A 60 1.36 15.80 -10.67
N SER A 61 2.52 16.39 -10.40
CA SER A 61 2.90 17.70 -10.94
C SER A 61 3.28 17.67 -12.41
N GLN A 62 3.83 16.55 -12.90
CA GLN A 62 4.39 16.41 -14.24
C GLN A 62 3.47 15.66 -15.20
N CYS A 63 2.90 14.54 -14.73
CA CYS A 63 2.04 13.67 -15.53
C CYS A 63 0.58 14.13 -15.45
N LYS A 64 0.14 14.95 -16.40
CA LYS A 64 -1.22 15.52 -16.41
C LYS A 64 -2.07 14.94 -17.55
N GLY A 65 -3.35 14.71 -17.25
CA GLY A 65 -4.36 14.36 -18.25
C GLY A 65 -4.92 15.60 -18.96
N PRO A 66 -5.77 15.42 -19.99
CA PRO A 66 -6.31 14.14 -20.48
C PRO A 66 -5.36 13.38 -21.43
N LYS A 67 -4.36 14.07 -22.00
CA LYS A 67 -3.32 13.45 -22.84
C LYS A 67 -2.05 13.25 -22.03
N TYR A 68 -1.85 12.02 -21.55
CA TYR A 68 -0.66 11.64 -20.80
C TYR A 68 0.53 11.46 -21.74
N ASP A 69 1.53 12.34 -21.63
CA ASP A 69 2.78 12.19 -22.37
C ASP A 69 3.62 11.05 -21.78
N GLY A 70 3.94 10.04 -22.58
CA GLY A 70 4.66 8.85 -22.11
C GLY A 70 6.04 9.17 -21.56
N LYS A 71 6.82 10.05 -22.20
CA LYS A 71 8.19 10.33 -21.74
C LYS A 71 8.16 11.06 -20.40
N VAL A 72 7.30 12.07 -20.27
CA VAL A 72 7.15 12.85 -19.03
C VAL A 72 6.58 11.99 -17.91
N CYS A 73 5.49 11.27 -18.17
CA CYS A 73 4.84 10.44 -17.16
C CYS A 73 5.72 9.29 -16.69
N CYS A 74 6.41 8.61 -17.60
CA CYS A 74 7.27 7.49 -17.23
C CYS A 74 8.54 7.95 -16.53
N GLY A 75 9.13 9.08 -16.93
CA GLY A 75 10.24 9.69 -16.20
C GLY A 75 9.87 10.02 -14.75
N ALA A 76 8.74 10.70 -14.56
CA ALA A 76 8.26 11.05 -13.23
C ALA A 76 7.87 9.81 -12.39
N PHE A 77 7.21 8.83 -13.00
CA PHE A 77 6.88 7.57 -12.34
C PHE A 77 8.12 6.79 -11.90
N LYS A 78 9.17 6.74 -12.72
CA LYS A 78 10.45 6.10 -12.37
C LYS A 78 11.09 6.77 -11.15
N GLU A 79 11.05 8.09 -11.03
CA GLU A 79 11.60 8.79 -9.85
C GLU A 79 10.93 8.37 -8.53
N LEU A 80 9.62 8.03 -8.56
CA LEU A 80 8.89 7.51 -7.42
C LEU A 80 9.13 6.00 -7.21
N ALA A 81 8.97 5.21 -8.27
CA ALA A 81 9.03 3.75 -8.20
C ALA A 81 10.43 3.22 -7.88
N CYS A 82 11.48 3.82 -8.46
CA CYS A 82 12.84 3.33 -8.29
C CYS A 82 13.36 3.45 -6.86
N LYS A 83 12.89 4.44 -6.09
CA LYS A 83 13.22 4.59 -4.66
C LYS A 83 12.74 3.41 -3.81
N ASN A 84 11.61 2.81 -4.20
CA ASN A 84 10.95 1.74 -3.46
C ASN A 84 10.96 0.42 -4.24
N ARG A 85 11.86 0.27 -5.23
CA ARG A 85 11.87 -0.83 -6.21
C ARG A 85 11.85 -2.20 -5.55
N ASP A 86 12.66 -2.39 -4.52
CA ASP A 86 12.83 -3.71 -3.92
C ASP A 86 11.55 -4.18 -3.20
N ALA A 87 10.84 -3.25 -2.56
CA ALA A 87 9.54 -3.53 -1.95
C ALA A 87 8.43 -3.72 -3.01
N LEU A 88 8.45 -2.93 -4.08
CA LEU A 88 7.47 -3.01 -5.17
C LEU A 88 7.61 -4.28 -6.01
N ASN A 89 8.83 -4.78 -6.21
CA ASN A 89 9.11 -5.99 -6.98
C ASN A 89 8.97 -7.28 -6.17
N ALA A 90 8.76 -7.19 -4.86
CA ALA A 90 8.59 -8.36 -4.01
C ALA A 90 7.17 -8.94 -4.14
N GLU A 91 7.08 -10.20 -4.54
CA GLU A 91 5.79 -10.85 -4.80
C GLU A 91 5.00 -11.19 -3.53
N ASN A 92 5.60 -11.09 -2.35
CA ASN A 92 5.00 -11.49 -1.08
C ASN A 92 4.22 -10.37 -0.37
N ASN A 93 4.28 -9.12 -0.86
CA ASN A 93 3.65 -7.96 -0.23
C ASN A 93 2.70 -7.21 -1.17
N ASN A 94 1.83 -6.36 -0.59
CA ASN A 94 0.85 -5.57 -1.33
C ASN A 94 1.35 -4.16 -1.74
N CYS A 95 2.66 -3.86 -1.65
CA CYS A 95 3.21 -2.51 -1.88
C CYS A 95 2.83 -1.92 -3.25
N ALA A 96 2.90 -2.73 -4.32
CA ALA A 96 2.53 -2.26 -5.66
C ALA A 96 1.06 -1.84 -5.73
N THR A 97 0.16 -2.63 -5.15
CA THR A 97 -1.27 -2.33 -5.08
C THR A 97 -1.51 -1.04 -4.31
N VAL A 98 -0.88 -0.89 -3.14
CA VAL A 98 -1.01 0.31 -2.30
C VAL A 98 -0.50 1.55 -3.05
N MET A 99 0.67 1.48 -3.68
CA MET A 99 1.23 2.60 -4.46
C MET A 99 0.31 3.02 -5.61
N PHE A 100 -0.22 2.07 -6.38
CA PHE A 100 -1.14 2.39 -7.48
C PHE A 100 -2.48 2.95 -7.00
N ASN A 101 -2.96 2.53 -5.82
CA ASN A 101 -4.15 3.11 -5.20
C ASN A 101 -3.92 4.59 -4.86
N TYR A 102 -2.79 4.95 -4.24
CA TYR A 102 -2.49 6.36 -3.93
C TYR A 102 -2.25 7.20 -5.18
N LEU A 103 -1.59 6.66 -6.21
CA LEU A 103 -1.49 7.31 -7.52
C LEU A 103 -2.88 7.61 -8.11
N HIS A 104 -3.80 6.64 -8.05
CA HIS A 104 -5.18 6.83 -8.48
C HIS A 104 -5.90 7.89 -7.63
N LEU A 105 -5.78 7.83 -6.30
CA LEU A 105 -6.44 8.75 -5.38
C LEU A 105 -5.99 10.21 -5.57
N TYR A 106 -4.68 10.45 -5.63
CA TYR A 106 -4.10 11.80 -5.70
C TYR A 106 -4.01 12.35 -7.13
N GLY A 107 -3.73 11.50 -8.12
CA GLY A 107 -3.53 11.93 -9.51
C GLY A 107 -4.73 11.71 -10.42
N LYS A 108 -5.79 11.03 -9.93
CA LYS A 108 -6.95 10.61 -10.74
C LYS A 108 -6.57 9.82 -11.99
N TYR A 109 -5.49 9.04 -11.90
CA TYR A 109 -4.99 8.25 -13.02
C TYR A 109 -5.89 7.03 -13.29
N PRO A 110 -6.23 6.74 -14.55
CA PRO A 110 -6.98 5.53 -14.89
C PRO A 110 -6.17 4.26 -14.57
N PRO A 111 -6.84 3.15 -14.24
CA PRO A 111 -6.18 1.89 -13.95
C PRO A 111 -5.38 1.42 -15.16
N GLY A 112 -4.16 0.92 -14.91
CA GLY A 112 -3.27 0.43 -15.96
C GLY A 112 -2.58 1.51 -16.80
N LEU A 113 -2.77 2.81 -16.53
CA LEU A 113 -2.11 3.89 -17.28
C LEU A 113 -0.60 3.66 -17.37
N PHE A 114 0.08 3.56 -16.23
CA PHE A 114 1.54 3.43 -16.20
C PHE A 114 2.04 2.10 -16.76
N GLY A 115 1.32 0.99 -16.54
CA GLY A 115 1.68 -0.32 -17.11
C GLY A 115 1.54 -0.38 -18.63
N ASN A 116 0.64 0.42 -19.20
CA ASN A 116 0.45 0.52 -20.65
C ASN A 116 1.38 1.55 -21.29
N LEU A 117 1.60 2.67 -20.60
CA LEU A 117 2.36 3.81 -21.10
C LEU A 117 3.87 3.61 -20.95
N CYS A 118 4.30 2.97 -19.86
CA CYS A 118 5.70 2.86 -19.47
C CYS A 118 6.21 1.44 -19.69
N LYS A 119 6.56 1.15 -20.95
CA LYS A 119 7.20 -0.10 -21.36
C LYS A 119 8.57 0.24 -21.93
N GLU A 120 9.61 -0.30 -21.32
CA GLU A 120 11.00 -0.16 -21.78
C GLU A 120 11.47 -1.51 -22.31
N ASP A 121 12.03 -2.34 -21.45
CA ASP A 121 12.68 -3.59 -21.83
C ASP A 121 12.00 -4.83 -21.20
N LYS A 122 12.47 -6.02 -21.59
CA LYS A 122 11.99 -7.32 -21.06
C LYS A 122 12.14 -7.45 -19.54
N ASN A 123 13.03 -6.67 -18.93
CA ASN A 123 13.28 -6.67 -17.48
C ASN A 123 12.40 -5.65 -16.73
N GLY A 124 11.52 -4.94 -17.41
CA GLY A 124 10.70 -3.88 -16.83
C GLY A 124 11.33 -2.49 -17.00
N LEU A 125 11.14 -1.63 -15.99
CA LEU A 125 11.62 -0.25 -15.97
C LEU A 125 13.07 -0.18 -15.44
N ASP A 126 13.96 0.49 -16.17
CA ASP A 126 15.37 0.64 -15.79
C ASP A 126 15.60 1.80 -14.82
N CYS A 127 16.03 1.52 -13.59
CA CYS A 127 16.26 2.53 -12.57
C CYS A 127 17.66 3.19 -12.59
N LYS A 128 18.59 2.76 -13.45
CA LYS A 128 19.98 3.25 -13.43
C LYS A 128 20.11 4.77 -13.47
N GLN A 129 19.37 5.43 -14.36
CA GLN A 129 19.43 6.90 -14.48
C GLN A 129 18.94 7.61 -13.21
N VAL A 130 17.96 7.03 -12.52
CA VAL A 130 17.44 7.58 -11.27
C VAL A 130 18.46 7.37 -10.15
N ASP A 131 19.08 6.20 -10.09
CA ASP A 131 20.11 5.84 -9.11
C ASP A 131 21.33 6.77 -9.24
N GLU A 132 21.80 7.02 -10.48
CA GLU A 132 22.89 7.95 -10.78
C GLU A 132 22.56 9.39 -10.36
N LYS A 133 21.34 9.87 -10.67
CA LYS A 133 20.86 11.20 -10.29
C LYS A 133 20.81 11.36 -8.76
N GLN A 134 20.37 10.33 -8.04
CA GLN A 134 20.32 10.34 -6.58
C GLN A 134 21.72 10.32 -5.95
N ALA A 135 22.63 9.52 -6.49
CA ALA A 135 24.03 9.48 -6.05
C ALA A 135 24.72 10.83 -6.26
N ALA A 136 24.50 11.48 -7.42
CA ALA A 136 25.02 12.80 -7.70
C ALA A 136 24.45 13.88 -6.75
N ALA A 137 23.13 13.82 -6.47
CA ALA A 137 22.48 14.74 -5.53
C ALA A 137 23.01 14.55 -4.09
N ALA A 138 23.20 13.32 -3.64
CA ALA A 138 23.78 13.02 -2.33
C ALA A 138 25.24 13.51 -2.22
N ALA A 139 26.05 13.30 -3.27
CA ALA A 139 27.41 13.80 -3.31
C ALA A 139 27.48 15.35 -3.34
N ALA A 140 26.54 16.01 -4.01
CA ALA A 140 26.43 17.47 -3.99
C ALA A 140 26.02 17.99 -2.61
N ALA A 141 25.05 17.34 -1.94
CA ALA A 141 24.62 17.68 -0.58
C ALA A 141 25.74 17.50 0.45
N ALA A 142 26.57 16.47 0.31
CA ALA A 142 27.74 16.26 1.17
C ALA A 142 28.79 17.38 1.01
N LYS A 143 28.96 17.91 -0.21
CA LYS A 143 29.86 19.04 -0.47
C LYS A 143 29.32 20.37 0.07
N SER A 144 28.01 20.60 0.02
CA SER A 144 27.38 21.79 0.62
C SER A 144 27.20 21.68 2.14
N GLY A 145 27.31 20.48 2.72
CA GLY A 145 27.38 20.24 4.17
C GLY A 145 28.76 20.52 4.81
N ALA A 146 29.82 20.69 4.01
CA ALA A 146 31.19 20.95 4.48
C ALA A 146 31.43 22.41 4.96
N GLY A 147 30.37 23.20 5.18
CA GLY A 147 30.42 24.62 5.49
C GLY A 147 29.77 25.06 6.80
N ARG A 148 29.41 24.16 7.72
CA ARG A 148 29.16 24.52 9.13
C ARG A 148 30.18 23.83 10.01
N GLY A 149 31.34 24.49 10.08
CA GLY A 149 32.32 24.25 11.12
C GLY A 149 31.61 24.11 12.45
N PHE A 150 31.86 22.97 13.07
CA PHE A 150 31.69 22.68 14.47
C PHE A 150 32.01 23.95 15.29
N GLN A 151 31.00 24.72 15.71
CA GLN A 151 31.20 25.68 16.80
C GLN A 151 31.32 24.84 18.06
N SER A 152 32.54 24.36 18.26
CA SER A 152 33.00 23.66 19.44
C SER A 152 32.54 24.44 20.66
N SER A 153 31.76 23.80 21.53
CA SER A 153 31.23 24.32 22.79
C SER A 153 32.31 24.68 23.83
N ALA A 154 33.55 24.93 23.41
CA ALA A 154 34.66 25.36 24.25
C ALA A 154 34.47 26.78 24.82
N VAL A 155 33.62 27.63 24.21
CA VAL A 155 33.35 28.98 24.73
C VAL A 155 32.42 28.95 25.96
N LEU A 156 31.53 27.96 26.08
CA LEU A 156 30.62 27.88 27.25
C LEU A 156 31.31 27.41 28.54
N LEU A 157 32.44 26.70 28.43
CA LEU A 157 33.19 26.22 29.60
C LEU A 157 34.15 27.28 30.17
N ALA A 158 34.55 28.29 29.40
CA ALA A 158 35.42 29.37 29.89
C ALA A 158 34.66 30.42 30.74
N ALA A 159 33.36 30.61 30.50
CA ALA A 159 32.55 31.60 31.23
C ALA A 159 32.18 31.16 32.66
N ALA A 160 32.14 29.85 32.94
CA ALA A 160 31.80 29.32 34.26
C ALA A 160 32.95 29.44 35.28
N ALA A 161 34.20 29.49 34.82
CA ALA A 161 35.37 29.57 35.70
C ALA A 161 35.61 30.98 36.28
N ALA A 162 35.13 32.04 35.62
CA ALA A 162 35.33 33.42 36.09
C ALA A 162 34.34 33.83 37.20
N LEU A 163 33.18 33.17 37.32
CA LEU A 163 32.16 33.48 38.32
C LEU A 163 32.43 32.86 39.70
N MET A 164 33.25 31.80 39.76
CA MET A 164 33.63 31.13 41.03
C MET A 164 34.87 31.73 41.70
N ALA A 165 35.51 32.73 41.08
CA ALA A 165 36.64 33.47 41.65
C ALA A 165 36.22 34.82 42.27
N LEU A 166 34.92 35.12 42.30
CA LEU A 166 34.34 36.35 42.86
C LEU A 166 33.40 36.09 44.05
N PHE A 167 33.39 34.86 44.58
CA PHE A 167 32.78 34.49 45.85
C PHE A 167 33.79 33.74 46.72
#